data_AF-A0A3P7N0R6-F1
#
_entry.id   AF-A0A3P7N0R6-F1
#
_cell.length_a   1.000
_cell.length_b   1.000
_cell.length_c   1.000
_cell.angle_alpha   90.00
_cell.angle_beta   90.00
_cell.angle_gamma   90.00
#
_symmetry.space_group_name_H-M   'P 1'
#
loop_
_entity.id
_entity.type
_entity.pdbx_description
1 polymer ?
#
loop_
_entity_poly.entity_id
_entity_poly.type
_entity_poly.pdbx_seq_one_letter_code
_entity_poly.pdbx_strand_id
1 'polypeptide(L)'
;MDCDIASYHVESFNYLAEEGVHLAAQSVPKEKFRLPSGEAVELSYTGASLAMPTLEGGSNKLSVIDQLRVLPSECRQRGITYAGNLKVGIEVSTAEDQNKWSTR
;
A
#
# COMPACT_ATOMS: atom_id res chain seq x y z
N MET A 1 -18.62 34.95 1.32
CA MET A 1 -18.60 33.58 0.81
C MET A 1 -17.14 33.18 0.75
N ASP A 2 -16.65 32.59 1.83
CA ASP A 2 -15.26 32.14 1.90
C ASP A 2 -15.17 30.85 1.09
N CYS A 3 -14.69 30.98 -0.15
CA CYS A 3 -14.44 29.84 -1.02
C CYS A 3 -13.26 29.09 -0.42
N ASP A 4 -13.52 27.96 0.25
CA ASP A 4 -12.48 27.07 0.74
C ASP A 4 -11.87 26.31 -0.45
N ILE A 5 -10.93 26.96 -1.14
CA ILE A 5 -10.25 26.40 -2.32
C ILE A 5 -9.43 25.16 -1.94
N ALA A 6 -9.00 25.05 -0.69
CA ALA A 6 -8.22 23.92 -0.22
C ALA A 6 -9.08 22.66 -0.09
N SER A 7 -10.39 22.80 0.17
CA SER A 7 -11.32 21.67 0.32
C SER A 7 -11.27 20.69 -0.85
N TYR A 8 -11.27 21.17 -2.10
CA TYR A 8 -11.21 20.31 -3.29
C TYR A 8 -9.96 19.42 -3.31
N HIS A 9 -8.81 19.96 -2.91
CA HIS A 9 -7.57 19.20 -2.85
C HIS A 9 -7.59 18.17 -1.72
N VAL A 10 -8.12 18.56 -0.55
CA VAL A 10 -8.25 17.67 0.61
C VAL A 10 -9.21 16.53 0.30
N GLU A 11 -10.37 16.81 -0.28
CA GLU A 11 -11.37 15.81 -0.66
C GLU A 11 -10.84 14.83 -1.71
N SER A 12 -10.14 15.34 -2.73
CA SER A 12 -9.53 14.48 -3.75
C SER A 12 -8.48 13.53 -3.16
N PHE A 13 -7.69 14.01 -2.18
CA PHE A 13 -6.70 13.20 -1.49
C PHE A 13 -7.34 12.18 -0.55
N ASN A 14 -8.39 12.57 0.18
CA ASN A 14 -9.13 11.67 1.05
C ASN A 14 -9.73 10.52 0.24
N TYR A 15 -10.35 10.81 -0.92
CA TYR A 15 -10.84 9.77 -1.81
C TYR A 15 -9.72 8.82 -2.26
N LEU A 16 -8.54 9.35 -2.64
CA LEU A 16 -7.40 8.53 -3.01
C LEU A 16 -6.93 7.63 -1.85
N ALA A 17 -6.79 8.20 -0.65
CA ALA A 17 -6.25 7.51 0.52
C ALA A 17 -7.20 6.45 1.09
N GLU A 18 -8.51 6.70 1.04
CA GLU A 18 -9.53 5.82 1.60
C GLU A 18 -9.96 4.73 0.60
N GLU A 19 -10.27 5.10 -0.64
CA GLU A 19 -10.88 4.19 -1.62
C GLU A 19 -9.99 3.97 -2.85
N GLY A 20 -9.38 5.04 -3.38
CA GLY A 20 -8.65 5.00 -4.63
C GLY A 20 -7.47 4.02 -4.62
N VAL A 21 -6.73 3.94 -3.52
CA VAL A 21 -5.62 3.00 -3.33
C VAL A 21 -6.11 1.54 -3.29
N HIS A 22 -7.27 1.28 -2.69
CA HIS A 22 -7.86 -0.05 -2.65
C HIS A 22 -8.29 -0.51 -4.04
N LEU A 23 -9.01 0.34 -4.78
CA LEU A 23 -9.41 0.08 -6.16
C LEU A 23 -8.21 -0.08 -7.10
N ALA A 24 -7.17 0.72 -6.90
CA ALA A 24 -5.93 0.60 -7.67
C ALA A 24 -5.28 -0.77 -7.47
N ALA A 25 -5.21 -1.27 -6.24
CA ALA A 25 -4.68 -2.60 -5.96
C ALA A 25 -5.49 -3.72 -6.65
N GLN A 26 -6.82 -3.63 -6.64
CA GLN A 26 -7.68 -4.61 -7.33
C GLN A 26 -7.56 -4.57 -8.85
N SER A 27 -7.22 -3.41 -9.42
CA SER A 27 -7.05 -3.26 -10.86
C SER A 27 -5.77 -3.92 -11.40
N VAL A 28 -4.83 -4.27 -10.52
CA VAL A 28 -3.57 -4.89 -10.93
C VAL A 28 -3.83 -6.32 -11.40
N PRO A 29 -3.42 -6.68 -12.64
CA PRO A 29 -3.61 -8.02 -13.15
C PRO A 29 -2.80 -9.02 -12.33
N LYS A 30 -3.35 -10.22 -12.16
CA LYS A 30 -2.68 -11.30 -11.45
C LYS A 30 -1.44 -11.74 -12.23
N GLU A 31 -0.32 -11.81 -11.54
CA GLU A 31 0.94 -12.23 -12.14
C GLU A 31 1.11 -13.73 -11.96
N LYS A 32 1.41 -14.42 -13.06
CA LYS A 32 1.56 -15.87 -13.08
C LYS A 32 2.97 -16.21 -13.53
N PHE A 33 3.74 -16.84 -12.65
CA PHE A 33 5.12 -17.24 -12.95
C PHE A 33 5.35 -18.71 -12.64
N ARG A 34 6.25 -19.32 -13.41
CA ARG A 34 6.72 -20.68 -13.18
C ARG A 34 8.06 -20.63 -12.46
N LEU A 35 8.16 -21.32 -11.35
CA LEU A 35 9.42 -21.52 -10.66
C LEU A 35 10.29 -22.52 -11.44
N PRO A 36 11.62 -22.45 -11.29
CA PRO A 36 12.53 -23.47 -11.83
C PRO A 36 12.26 -24.89 -11.29
N SER A 37 11.55 -25.00 -10.16
CA SER A 37 11.05 -26.27 -9.58
C SER A 37 9.90 -26.90 -10.36
N GLY A 38 9.30 -26.20 -11.33
CA GLY A 38 8.13 -26.67 -12.10
C GLY A 38 6.77 -26.28 -11.50
N GLU A 39 6.75 -25.64 -10.33
CA GLU A 39 5.53 -25.14 -9.68
C GLU A 39 5.03 -23.86 -10.36
N ALA A 40 3.72 -23.74 -10.52
CA ALA A 40 3.08 -22.53 -11.02
C ALA A 40 2.55 -21.72 -9.83
N VAL A 41 2.92 -20.44 -9.75
CA VAL A 41 2.47 -19.51 -8.73
C VAL A 41 1.64 -18.40 -9.37
N GLU A 42 0.50 -18.10 -8.77
CA GLU A 42 -0.35 -16.96 -9.08
C GLU A 42 -0.28 -15.97 -7.91
N LEU A 43 0.20 -14.75 -8.18
CA LEU A 43 0.23 -13.64 -7.24
C LEU A 43 -0.92 -12.68 -7.55
N SER A 44 -1.69 -12.34 -6.53
CA SER A 44 -2.79 -11.39 -6.65
C SER A 44 -2.80 -10.40 -5.50
N TYR A 45 -3.21 -9.17 -5.79
CA TYR A 45 -3.38 -8.13 -4.79
C TYR A 45 -4.82 -8.16 -4.26
N THR A 46 -4.98 -8.35 -2.95
CA THR A 46 -6.29 -8.34 -2.29
C THR A 46 -6.78 -6.92 -2.01
N GLY A 47 -5.85 -5.99 -1.79
CA GLY A 47 -6.16 -4.60 -1.49
C GLY A 47 -4.94 -3.84 -0.98
N ALA A 48 -5.07 -2.53 -0.84
CA ALA A 48 -4.05 -1.67 -0.26
C ALA A 48 -4.67 -0.61 0.66
N SER A 49 -3.89 -0.13 1.63
CA SER A 49 -4.29 0.89 2.61
C SER A 49 -3.11 1.81 2.93
N LEU A 50 -3.38 3.11 3.06
CA LEU A 50 -2.37 4.10 3.44
C LEU A 50 -2.43 4.38 4.95
N ALA A 51 -1.32 4.17 5.66
CA ALA A 51 -1.21 4.48 7.08
C ALA A 51 -0.89 5.96 7.33
N MET A 52 -1.15 6.43 8.55
CA MET A 52 -0.73 7.76 9.00
C MET A 52 0.80 7.91 8.93
N PRO A 53 1.33 9.12 8.70
CA PRO A 53 2.77 9.37 8.71
C PRO A 53 3.41 9.08 10.06
N THR A 54 4.30 8.10 10.08
CA THR A 54 5.04 7.63 11.26
C THR A 54 6.53 7.60 10.95
N LEU A 55 7.37 7.91 11.95
CA LEU A 55 8.81 7.72 11.83
C LEU A 55 9.12 6.22 11.97
N GLU A 56 9.61 5.60 10.90
CA GLU A 56 10.21 4.27 10.98
C GLU A 56 11.58 4.41 11.66
N GLY A 57 11.61 4.14 12.97
CA GLY A 57 12.86 4.15 13.74
C GLY A 57 13.81 3.09 13.19
N GLY A 58 14.94 3.53 12.62
CA GLY A 58 15.97 2.64 12.10
C GLY A 58 16.38 1.59 13.13
N SER A 59 16.19 0.31 12.78
CA SER A 59 16.80 -0.92 13.32
C SER A 59 17.01 -1.10 14.83
N ASN A 60 16.45 -0.27 15.70
CA ASN A 60 16.59 -0.43 17.13
C ASN A 60 15.25 -0.72 17.79
N LYS A 61 15.25 -1.86 18.46
CA LYS A 61 14.19 -2.52 19.23
C LYS A 61 13.69 -1.67 20.39
N LEU A 62 13.16 -0.48 20.13
CA LEU A 62 12.48 0.33 21.16
C LEU A 62 11.01 0.44 20.79
N SER A 63 10.26 -0.52 21.35
CA SER A 63 8.82 -0.52 21.59
C SER A 63 7.91 -0.26 20.40
N VAL A 64 7.17 -1.32 20.05
CA VAL A 64 5.89 -1.39 19.30
C VAL A 64 4.82 -0.39 19.80
N ILE A 65 5.09 0.37 20.86
CA ILE A 65 4.16 1.24 21.58
C ILE A 65 4.27 2.72 21.17
N ASP A 66 5.36 3.13 20.49
CA ASP A 66 5.58 4.54 20.14
C ASP A 66 5.94 4.69 18.66
N GLN A 67 4.99 4.35 17.79
CA GLN A 67 4.96 4.93 16.44
C GLN A 67 4.70 6.42 16.59
N LEU A 68 5.75 7.21 16.87
CA LEU A 68 5.65 8.66 17.03
C LEU A 68 5.04 9.23 15.75
N ARG A 69 3.79 9.68 15.85
CA ARG A 69 3.12 10.41 14.77
C ARG A 69 3.96 11.63 14.47
N VAL A 70 4.40 11.74 13.23
CA VAL A 70 5.25 12.85 12.81
C VAL A 70 4.38 14.06 12.59
N LEU A 71 4.90 15.25 12.91
CA LEU A 71 4.21 16.50 12.59
C LEU A 71 4.74 17.09 11.27
N PRO A 72 3.89 17.73 10.46
CA PRO A 72 4.35 18.40 9.24
C PRO A 72 5.45 19.46 9.48
N SER A 73 5.41 20.15 10.63
CA SER A 73 6.44 21.12 11.03
C SER A 73 7.79 20.46 11.30
N GLU A 74 7.78 19.32 11.99
CA GLU A 74 8.98 18.51 12.28
C GLU A 74 9.61 18.01 10.98
N CYS A 75 8.80 17.53 10.03
CA CYS A 75 9.28 17.11 8.72
C CYS A 75 10.00 18.23 7.97
N ARG A 76 9.42 19.45 7.96
CA ARG A 76 10.02 20.63 7.34
C ARG A 76 11.32 21.06 8.01
N GLN A 77 11.41 20.99 9.35
CA GLN A 77 12.61 21.36 10.10
C GLN A 77 13.76 20.37 9.92
N ARG A 78 13.44 19.07 9.87
CA ARG A 78 14.44 18.00 9.73
C ARG A 78 14.80 17.68 8.27
N GLY A 79 14.10 18.25 7.30
CA GLY A 79 14.29 17.94 5.89
C GLY A 79 13.86 16.51 5.51
N ILE A 80 12.91 15.93 6.24
CA ILE A 80 12.36 14.59 5.97
C ILE A 80 10.99 14.70 5.29
N THR A 81 10.58 13.62 4.62
CA THR A 81 9.30 13.59 3.89
C THR A 81 8.15 13.24 4.83
N TYR A 82 7.06 14.00 4.76
CA TYR A 82 5.80 13.68 5.45
C TYR A 82 5.03 12.62 4.64
N ALA A 83 5.36 11.35 4.84
CA ALA A 83 4.78 10.23 4.10
C ALA A 83 4.18 9.17 5.03
N GLY A 84 3.04 8.62 4.62
CA GLY A 84 2.40 7.46 5.25
C GLY A 84 2.92 6.15 4.67
N ASN A 85 2.93 5.09 5.47
CA ASN A 85 3.35 3.77 5.02
C ASN A 85 2.24 3.09 4.20
N LEU A 86 2.53 2.66 2.98
CA LEU A 86 1.58 1.94 2.12
C LEU A 86 1.64 0.45 2.44
N LYS A 87 0.54 -0.09 2.95
CA LYS A 87 0.38 -1.53 3.21
C LYS A 87 -0.45 -2.16 2.12
N VAL A 88 0.01 -3.30 1.61
CA VAL A 88 -0.65 -4.03 0.54
C VAL A 88 -0.86 -5.47 0.97
N GLY A 89 -2.08 -5.99 0.78
CA GLY A 89 -2.42 -7.39 0.95
C GLY A 89 -2.11 -8.15 -0.33
N ILE A 90 -1.27 -9.18 -0.22
CA ILE A 90 -0.89 -10.05 -1.34
C ILE A 90 -1.34 -11.46 -0.99
N GLU A 91 -2.07 -12.07 -1.92
CA GLU A 91 -2.45 -13.47 -1.87
C GLU A 91 -1.62 -14.24 -2.91
N VAL A 92 -0.96 -15.30 -2.44
CA VAL A 92 -0.12 -16.17 -3.26
C VAL A 92 -0.76 -17.55 -3.30
N SER A 93 -1.15 -17.99 -4.49
CA SER A 93 -1.71 -19.33 -4.72
C SER A 93 -0.73 -20.17 -5.51
N THR A 94 -0.35 -21.34 -4.98
CA THR A 94 0.39 -22.36 -5.71
C THR A 94 -0.60 -23.24 -6.48
N ALA A 95 -0.52 -23.24 -7.80
CA ALA A 95 -1.29 -24.16 -8.61
C ALA A 95 -0.61 -25.53 -8.62
N GLU A 96 -1.05 -26.41 -7.73
CA GLU A 96 -0.70 -27.84 -7.76
C GLU A 96 -1.47 -28.58 -8.88
N ASP A 97 -2.52 -27.96 -9.42
CA ASP A 97 -3.35 -28.51 -10.51
C ASP A 97 -2.94 -27.96 -11.88
N GLN A 98 -2.24 -28.81 -12.65
CA GLN A 98 -1.84 -28.58 -14.04
C GLN A 98 -3.03 -28.43 -15.02
N ASN A 99 -4.28 -28.53 -14.57
CA ASN A 99 -5.45 -28.66 -15.45
C ASN A 99 -6.26 -27.35 -15.69
N LYS A 100 -5.83 -26.20 -15.14
CA LYS A 100 -6.53 -24.91 -15.33
C LYS A 100 -5.85 -23.93 -16.32
N TRP A 101 -4.73 -24.32 -16.94
CA TRP A 101 -3.99 -23.43 -17.86
C TRP A 101 -4.41 -23.51 -19.34
N SER A 102 -5.37 -24.38 -19.69
CA SER A 102 -5.68 -24.70 -21.10
C SER A 102 -6.97 -24.08 -21.64
N THR A 103 -7.35 -22.85 -21.27
CA THR A 103 -8.37 -22.12 -22.06
C THR A 103 -8.23 -20.60 -21.98
N ARG A 104 -7.92 -20.04 -23.16
CA ARG A 104 -7.86 -18.63 -23.61
C ARG A 104 -6.58 -17.86 -23.34
#